data_AF-A0A962HC53-F1
#
_entry.id   AF-A0A962HC53-F1
#
_cell.length_a   1.000
_cell.length_b   1.000
_cell.length_c   1.000
_cell.angle_alpha   90.00
_cell.angle_beta   90.00
_cell.angle_gamma   90.00
#
_symmetry.space_group_name_H-M   'P 1'
#
loop_
_entity.id
_entity.type
_entity.pdbx_description
1 polymer ?
#
loop_
_entity_poly.entity_id
_entity_poly.type
_entity_poly.pdbx_seq_one_letter_code
_entity_poly.pdbx_strand_id
1 'polypeptide(L)'
;FSGDLGAPHAPLLAAPKSPTRADIVVLESTYGNRKHEDRRSRQLRLKSAIDHAMKDGGTVMIPAFSIGRTQELLYELEGLIHKASDSGWRELAVIVDSPL
;
A
#
# COMPACT_ATOMS: atom_id res chain seq x y z
N PHE A 1 -15.91 -21.43 1.36
CA PHE A 1 -15.63 -20.47 0.27
C PHE A 1 -14.83 -19.32 0.86
N SER A 2 -13.70 -18.94 0.26
CA SER A 2 -12.80 -17.92 0.84
C SER A 2 -13.25 -16.49 0.58
N GLY A 3 -13.98 -16.24 -0.50
CA GLY A 3 -14.01 -14.90 -1.11
C GLY A 3 -12.61 -14.48 -1.55
N ASP A 4 -12.32 -13.18 -1.47
CA ASP A 4 -11.00 -12.61 -1.74
C ASP A 4 -10.22 -12.45 -0.43
N LEU A 5 -9.03 -13.03 -0.38
CA LEU A 5 -8.16 -13.01 0.78
C LEU A 5 -7.23 -11.80 0.71
N GLY A 6 -7.34 -10.93 1.71
CA GLY A 6 -6.43 -9.80 1.89
C GLY A 6 -5.00 -10.23 2.22
N ALA A 7 -4.04 -9.33 2.02
CA ALA A 7 -2.66 -9.57 2.44
C ALA A 7 -2.56 -9.65 3.98
N PRO A 8 -1.87 -10.66 4.57
CA PRO A 8 -1.80 -10.85 6.03
C PRO A 8 -1.18 -9.68 6.82
N HIS A 9 -0.49 -8.77 6.13
CA HIS A 9 0.24 -7.64 6.73
C HIS A 9 -0.23 -6.29 6.17
N ALA A 10 -1.47 -6.22 5.69
CA ALA A 10 -2.09 -4.95 5.34
C ALA A 10 -2.20 -4.07 6.61
N PRO A 11 -1.78 -2.80 6.56
CA PRO A 11 -1.73 -1.95 7.76
C PRO A 11 -3.10 -1.62 8.35
N LEU A 12 -4.15 -1.62 7.53
CA LEU A 12 -5.49 -1.15 7.91
C LEU A 12 -6.51 -2.29 8.08
N LEU A 13 -6.15 -3.52 7.71
CA LEU A 13 -7.07 -4.66 7.70
C LEU A 13 -6.55 -5.79 8.59
N ALA A 14 -7.47 -6.52 9.22
CA ALA A 14 -7.12 -7.72 9.96
C ALA A 14 -6.58 -8.79 9.00
N ALA A 15 -5.57 -9.53 9.47
CA ALA A 15 -5.06 -10.67 8.72
C ALA A 15 -6.17 -11.73 8.51
N PRO A 16 -6.23 -12.38 7.33
CA PRO A 16 -7.16 -13.47 7.12
C PRO A 16 -6.95 -14.58 8.15
N LYS A 17 -8.05 -15.11 8.70
CA LYS A 17 -8.03 -16.24 9.63
C LYS A 17 -8.44 -17.50 8.91
N SER A 18 -7.60 -18.53 9.00
CA SER A 18 -7.92 -19.84 8.43
C SER A 18 -9.05 -20.51 9.22
N PRO A 19 -9.97 -21.23 8.56
CA PRO A 19 -10.97 -22.05 9.26
C PRO A 19 -10.29 -23.24 9.96
N THR A 20 -10.92 -23.76 11.01
CA THR A 20 -10.39 -24.91 11.77
C THR A 20 -10.54 -26.24 11.03
N ARG A 21 -11.63 -26.41 10.28
CA ARG A 21 -11.89 -27.57 9.42
C ARG A 21 -12.84 -27.19 8.27
N ALA A 22 -12.69 -27.85 7.13
CA ALA A 22 -13.68 -27.86 6.05
C ALA A 22 -13.61 -29.19 5.30
N ASP A 23 -14.76 -29.76 4.90
CA ASP A 23 -14.79 -30.96 4.04
C ASP A 23 -14.55 -30.59 2.57
N ILE A 24 -14.93 -29.37 2.16
CA ILE A 24 -14.66 -28.80 0.83
C ILE A 24 -14.22 -27.34 0.99
N VAL A 25 -13.15 -26.95 0.32
CA VAL A 25 -12.66 -25.56 0.26
C VAL A 25 -12.71 -25.08 -1.18
N VAL A 26 -13.42 -23.97 -1.39
CA VAL A 26 -13.36 -23.18 -2.63
C VAL A 26 -12.55 -21.93 -2.30
N LEU A 27 -11.35 -21.84 -2.88
CA LEU A 27 -10.33 -20.83 -2.61
C LEU A 27 -10.06 -20.00 -3.86
N GLU A 28 -9.86 -18.69 -3.71
CA GLU A 28 -9.39 -17.85 -4.80
C GLU A 28 -7.94 -18.19 -5.23
N SER A 29 -7.55 -17.74 -6.42
CA SER A 29 -6.19 -17.96 -6.96
C SER A 29 -5.61 -16.73 -7.66
N THR A 30 -6.09 -15.53 -7.30
CA THR A 30 -5.74 -14.24 -7.92
C THR A 30 -4.22 -14.05 -8.11
N TYR A 31 -3.41 -14.51 -7.16
CA TYR A 31 -1.94 -14.47 -7.25
C TYR A 31 -1.27 -15.85 -7.07
N GLY A 32 -1.96 -16.94 -7.44
CA GLY A 32 -1.50 -18.32 -7.20
C GLY A 32 -0.16 -18.70 -7.86
N ASN A 33 0.38 -17.87 -8.75
CA ASN A 33 1.62 -18.10 -9.48
C ASN A 33 2.82 -17.25 -9.01
N ARG A 34 2.66 -16.37 -8.02
CA ARG A 34 3.73 -15.45 -7.60
C ARG A 34 3.68 -15.08 -6.12
N LYS A 35 4.80 -14.60 -5.60
CA LYS A 35 4.88 -14.02 -4.25
C LYS A 35 4.94 -12.50 -4.33
N HIS A 36 4.33 -11.83 -3.36
CA HIS A 36 4.46 -10.38 -3.23
C HIS A 36 5.84 -10.01 -2.70
N GLU A 37 6.38 -8.91 -3.21
CA GLU A 37 7.56 -8.27 -2.64
C GLU A 37 7.28 -7.85 -1.18
N ASP A 38 8.33 -7.88 -0.35
CA ASP A 38 8.21 -7.48 1.04
C ASP A 38 7.84 -6.00 1.19
N ARG A 39 7.22 -5.67 2.32
CA ARG A 39 6.70 -4.33 2.59
C ARG A 39 7.80 -3.27 2.62
N ARG A 40 8.99 -3.60 3.16
CA ARG A 40 10.10 -2.65 3.30
C ARG A 40 10.66 -2.27 1.94
N SER A 41 10.84 -3.24 1.04
CA SER A 41 11.30 -2.97 -0.32
C SER A 41 10.30 -2.11 -1.09
N ARG A 42 8.99 -2.37 -0.96
CA ARG A 42 7.94 -1.53 -1.57
C ARG A 42 7.96 -0.09 -1.04
N GLN A 43 8.08 0.10 0.28
CA GLN A 43 8.20 1.41 0.91
C GLN A 43 9.44 2.17 0.40
N LEU A 44 10.58 1.49 0.29
CA LEU A 44 11.81 2.09 -0.23
C LEU A 44 11.67 2.51 -1.70
N ARG A 45 11.01 1.70 -2.53
CA ARG A 45 10.72 2.07 -3.93
C ARG A 45 9.81 3.29 -4.02
N LEU A 46 8.75 3.35 -3.21
CA LEU A 46 7.89 4.53 -3.13
C LEU A 46 8.67 5.78 -2.70
N LYS A 47 9.45 5.67 -1.63
CA LYS A 47 10.31 6.77 -1.15
C LYS A 47 11.26 7.25 -2.25
N SER A 48 11.93 6.32 -2.93
CA SER A 48 12.86 6.64 -4.01
C SER A 48 12.19 7.37 -5.17
N ALA A 49 10.95 6.99 -5.53
CA ALA A 49 10.20 7.67 -6.59
C ALA A 49 9.87 9.12 -6.19
N ILE A 50 9.49 9.34 -4.93
CA ILE A 50 9.16 10.68 -4.41
C ILE A 50 10.43 11.53 -4.28
N ASP A 51 11.51 10.99 -3.71
CA ASP A 51 12.81 11.68 -3.61
C ASP A 51 13.30 12.14 -5.00
N HIS A 52 13.14 11.30 -6.02
CA HIS A 52 13.53 11.65 -7.38
C HIS A 52 12.68 12.80 -7.93
N ALA A 53 11.36 12.73 -7.80
CA ALA A 53 10.47 13.79 -8.25
C ALA A 53 10.74 15.12 -7.53
N MET A 54 11.00 15.10 -6.23
CA MET A 54 11.33 16.32 -5.47
C MET A 54 12.63 16.98 -5.95
N LYS A 55 13.67 16.19 -6.26
CA LYS A 55 14.94 16.72 -6.79
C LYS A 55 14.76 17.41 -8.15
N ASP A 56 13.85 16.90 -8.95
CA ASP A 56 13.59 17.42 -10.29
C ASP A 56 12.51 18.51 -10.30
N GLY A 57 11.95 18.88 -9.13
CA GLY A 57 10.83 19.82 -9.01
C GLY A 57 9.53 19.32 -9.67
N GLY A 58 9.41 18.02 -9.87
CA GLY A 58 8.31 17.37 -10.56
C GLY A 58 7.17 16.93 -9.64
N THR A 59 6.17 16.27 -10.22
CA THR A 59 4.99 15.76 -9.51
C THR A 59 4.90 14.24 -9.64
N VAL A 60 4.56 13.55 -8.54
CA VAL A 60 4.27 12.11 -8.55
C VAL A 60 2.76 11.91 -8.65
N MET A 61 2.29 11.35 -9.78
CA MET A 61 0.88 10.99 -9.95
C MET A 61 0.69 9.49 -9.67
N ILE A 62 -0.17 9.17 -8.70
CA ILE A 62 -0.44 7.78 -8.29
C ILE A 62 -1.91 7.44 -8.54
N PRO A 63 -2.24 6.73 -9.63
CA PRO A 63 -3.60 6.26 -9.85
C PRO A 63 -3.93 5.15 -8.86
N ALA A 64 -5.00 5.34 -8.09
CA ALA A 64 -5.46 4.37 -7.10
C ALA A 64 -7.00 4.34 -7.05
N PHE A 65 -7.55 3.18 -6.68
CA PHE A 65 -8.97 3.09 -6.35
C PHE A 65 -9.24 3.84 -5.04
N SER A 66 -10.32 4.61 -5.01
CA SER A 66 -10.74 5.46 -3.89
C SER A 66 -10.95 4.69 -2.58
N ILE A 67 -11.33 3.41 -2.66
CA ILE A 67 -11.57 2.55 -1.49
C ILE A 67 -10.46 1.50 -1.35
N GLY A 68 -9.92 1.39 -0.14
CA GLY A 68 -8.85 0.48 0.25
C GLY A 68 -7.45 0.98 -0.15
N ARG A 69 -7.18 1.09 -1.46
CA ARG A 69 -5.81 1.35 -1.96
C ARG A 69 -5.32 2.76 -1.65
N THR A 70 -6.16 3.79 -1.79
CA THR A 70 -5.80 5.17 -1.42
C THR A 70 -5.48 5.28 0.06
N GLN A 71 -6.26 4.65 0.95
CA GLN A 71 -6.01 4.70 2.39
C GLN A 71 -4.71 3.99 2.76
N GLU A 72 -4.42 2.84 2.15
CA GLU A 72 -3.13 2.14 2.32
C GLU A 72 -1.94 3.03 1.89
N LEU A 73 -2.06 3.73 0.76
CA LEU A 73 -1.01 4.64 0.28
C LEU A 73 -0.79 5.82 1.25
N LEU A 74 -1.87 6.45 1.72
CA LEU A 74 -1.77 7.56 2.67
C LEU A 74 -1.12 7.13 3.99
N TYR A 75 -1.44 5.94 4.49
CA TYR A 75 -0.80 5.36 5.67
C TYR A 75 0.72 5.19 5.46
N GLU A 76 1.13 4.67 4.29
CA GLU A 76 2.55 4.49 3.99
C GLU A 76 3.28 5.84 3.83
N LEU A 77 2.64 6.82 3.18
CA LEU A 77 3.19 8.17 3.01
C LEU A 77 3.36 8.89 4.35
N GLU A 78 2.37 8.83 5.23
CA GLU A 78 2.43 9.41 6.57
C GLU A 78 3.58 8.80 7.38
N GLY A 79 3.72 7.46 7.32
CA GLY A 79 4.85 6.77 7.93
C GLY A 79 6.22 7.16 7.36
N LEU A 80 6.32 7.50 6.07
CA LEU A 80 7.56 8.01 5.46
C LEU A 80 7.85 9.45 5.88
N ILE A 81 6.85 10.33 5.86
CA ILE A 81 6.96 11.74 6.28
C ILE A 81 7.38 11.82 7.75
N HIS A 82 6.75 11.04 8.62
CA HIS A 82 7.08 11.02 10.05
C HIS A 82 8.52 10.57 10.33
N LYS A 83 9.07 9.65 9.52
CA LYS A 83 10.44 9.15 9.67
C LYS A 83 11.49 10.02 8.98
N ALA A 84 11.07 10.91 8.08
CA ALA A 84 11.99 11.72 7.31
C ALA A 84 12.66 12.78 8.19
N SER A 85 13.98 12.88 8.08
CA SER A 85 14.77 13.94 8.73
C SER A 85 14.92 15.18 7.84
N ASP A 86 14.66 15.04 6.54
CA ASP A 86 14.75 16.09 5.53
C ASP A 86 13.50 16.99 5.61
N SER A 87 13.69 18.32 5.61
CA SER A 87 12.60 19.29 5.62
C SER A 87 11.73 19.23 4.37
N GLY A 88 12.29 18.81 3.22
CA GLY A 88 11.53 18.69 1.97
C GLY A 88 10.36 17.70 2.08
N TRP A 89 10.50 16.65 2.89
CA TRP A 89 9.41 15.70 3.15
C TRP A 89 8.30 16.30 4.03
N ARG A 90 8.60 17.30 4.85
CA ARG A 90 7.61 17.97 5.72
C ARG A 90 6.77 19.00 4.96
N GLU A 91 7.31 19.53 3.88
CA GLU A 91 6.66 20.51 3.00
C GLU A 91 5.92 19.85 1.82
N LEU A 92 5.99 18.53 1.71
CA LEU A 92 5.38 17.77 0.63
C LEU A 92 3.85 17.94 0.65
N ALA A 93 3.30 18.55 -0.40
CA ALA A 93 1.87 18.64 -0.62
C ALA A 93 1.34 17.30 -1.16
N VAL A 94 0.52 16.62 -0.36
CA VAL A 94 -0.19 15.40 -0.77
C VAL A 94 -1.64 15.76 -1.07
N ILE A 95 -2.04 15.63 -2.34
CA ILE A 95 -3.40 15.94 -2.81
C ILE A 95 -4.10 14.64 -3.16
N VAL A 96 -5.29 14.43 -2.60
CA VAL A 96 -6.18 13.33 -2.93
C VAL A 96 -7.36 13.89 -3.71
N ASP A 97 -7.39 13.61 -5.00
CA ASP A 97 -8.49 14.01 -5.88
C ASP A 97 -9.46 12.83 -6.07
N SER A 98 -10.26 12.57 -5.04
CA SER A 98 -11.32 11.56 -5.03
C SER A 98 -12.52 12.08 -4.25
N PRO A 99 -13.74 12.10 -4.84
CA PRO A 99 -14.95 12.50 -4.14
C PRO A 99 -15.50 11.40 -3.20
N LEU A 100 -15.00 10.18 -3.34
CA LEU A 100 -15.35 8.98 -2.54
C LEU A 100 -14.33 8.75 -1.42
#